data_AF-A0A3N5XBW5-F1
#
_entry.id   AF-A0A3N5XBW5-F1
#
_cell.length_a   1.000
_cell.length_b   1.000
_cell.length_c   1.000
_cell.angle_alpha   90.00
_cell.angle_beta   90.00
_cell.angle_gamma   90.00
#
_symmetry.space_group_name_H-M   'P 1'
#
loop_
_entity.id
_entity.type
_entity.pdbx_description
1 polymer ?
#
loop_
_entity_poly.entity_id
_entity_poly.type
_entity_poly.pdbx_seq_one_letter_code
_entity_poly.pdbx_strand_id
1 'polypeptide(L)' 'MNRGETRWYRFRPADKRRPVLLLTRDSTLEFLGEVTVAPITSTIRDKSLSGTTPA' A
#
# COMPACT_ATOMS: atom_id res chain seq x y z
N MET A 1 -11.46 -1.24 -10.85
CA MET A 1 -10.41 -1.32 -9.81
C MET A 1 -11.09 -0.76 -8.59
N ASN A 2 -11.29 -1.55 -7.55
CA ASN A 2 -12.07 -1.11 -6.40
C ASN A 2 -11.15 -0.91 -5.19
N ARG A 3 -11.47 0.06 -4.34
CA ARG A 3 -10.77 0.29 -3.07
C ARG A 3 -10.88 -0.94 -2.19
N GLY A 4 -9.76 -1.35 -1.59
CA GLY A 4 -9.70 -2.57 -0.79
C GLY A 4 -9.45 -3.85 -1.59
N GLU A 5 -9.47 -3.78 -2.92
CA GLU A 5 -9.06 -4.90 -3.77
C GLU A 5 -7.53 -5.12 -3.65
N THR A 6 -7.12 -6.39 -3.65
CA THR A 6 -5.70 -6.77 -3.73
C THR A 6 -5.33 -7.20 -5.14
N ARG A 7 -4.25 -6.65 -5.69
CA ARG A 7 -3.77 -6.98 -7.04
C ARG A 7 -2.28 -7.27 -7.05
N TRP A 8 -1.81 -8.04 -8.04
CA TRP A 8 -0.38 -8.21 -8.29
C TRP A 8 0.18 -7.03 -9.08
N TYR A 9 1.25 -6.43 -8.59
CA TYR A 9 1.99 -5.36 -9.27
C TYR A 9 3.46 -5.75 -9.44
N ARG A 10 4.03 -5.46 -10.61
CA ARG A 10 5.47 -5.61 -10.87
C ARG A 10 6.12 -4.25 -10.65
N PHE A 11 6.84 -4.10 -9.55
CA PHE A 11 7.65 -2.93 -9.29
C PHE A 11 8.83 -2.85 -10.26
N ARG A 12 9.41 -1.65 -10.37
CA ARG A 12 10.67 -1.49 -11.11
C ARG A 12 11.74 -2.41 -10.48
N PRO A 13 12.67 -2.97 -11.28
CA PRO A 13 13.82 -3.71 -10.74
C PRO A 13 14.51 -2.85 -9.65
N ALA A 14 14.93 -3.36 -8.49
CA ALA A 14 15.25 -4.74 -8.08
C ALA A 14 14.13 -5.52 -7.35
N ASP A 15 12.89 -5.04 -7.39
CA ASP A 15 11.82 -5.64 -6.61
C ASP A 15 10.96 -6.65 -7.39
N LYS A 16 10.49 -7.70 -6.71
CA LYS A 16 9.71 -8.80 -7.33
C LYS A 16 8.26 -8.36 -7.59
N ARG A 17 7.48 -9.19 -8.31
CA ARG A 17 6.01 -9.05 -8.32
C ARG A 17 5.49 -9.22 -6.89
N ARG A 18 4.72 -8.24 -6.41
CA ARG A 18 4.15 -8.23 -5.05
C ARG A 18 2.65 -7.97 -5.10
N PRO A 19 1.89 -8.49 -4.12
CA PRO A 19 0.53 -8.05 -3.93
C PRO A 19 0.54 -6.60 -3.41
N VAL A 20 -0.41 -5.81 -3.88
CA VAL A 20 -0.63 -4.43 -3.47
C VAL A 20 -2.10 -4.23 -3.14
N LEU A 21 -2.38 -3.42 -2.12
CA LEU A 21 -3.72 -3.01 -1.74
C LEU A 21 -4.07 -1.68 -2.42
N LEU A 22 -5.23 -1.61 -3.05
CA LEU A 22 -5.74 -0.38 -3.63
C LEU A 22 -6.32 0.53 -2.55
N LEU A 23 -5.78 1.74 -2.43
CA LEU A 23 -6.20 2.72 -1.43
C LEU A 23 -7.04 3.86 -2.02
N THR A 24 -6.88 4.15 -3.31
CA THR A 24 -7.67 5.17 -4.00
C THR A 24 -9.15 4.82 -3.94
N ARG A 25 -9.98 5.83 -3.63
CA ARG A 25 -11.43 5.71 -3.62
C ARG A 25 -11.97 5.56 -5.04
N ASP A 26 -12.97 4.69 -5.20
CA ASP A 26 -13.57 4.35 -6.49
C ASP A 26 -14.01 5.59 -7.28
N SER A 27 -14.71 6.52 -6.61
CA SER A 27 -15.19 7.76 -7.23
C SER A 27 -14.08 8.69 -7.73
N THR A 28 -12.82 8.46 -7.35
CA THR A 28 -11.68 9.30 -7.75
C THR A 28 -10.90 8.66 -8.90
N LEU A 29 -11.08 7.35 -9.15
CA LEU A 29 -10.38 6.63 -10.22
C LEU A 29 -10.81 7.09 -11.63
N GLU A 30 -12.02 7.59 -11.78
CA GLU A 30 -12.53 8.12 -13.06
C GLU A 30 -11.86 9.43 -13.47
N PHE A 31 -11.27 10.14 -12.51
CA PHE A 31 -10.70 11.48 -12.71
C PHE A 31 -9.17 11.52 -12.61
N LEU A 32 -8.53 10.46 -12.10
CA LEU A 32 -7.08 10.39 -11.90
C LEU A 32 -6.44 9.42 -12.89
N GLY A 33 -5.32 9.83 -13.49
CA GLY A 33 -4.46 8.94 -14.28
C GLY A 33 -3.58 8.02 -13.43
N GLU A 34 -3.67 8.11 -12.10
CA GLU A 34 -2.82 7.41 -11.14
C GLU A 34 -3.64 6.77 -10.01
N VAL A 35 -3.08 5.70 -9.43
CA VAL A 35 -3.69 4.96 -8.32
C VAL A 35 -2.71 4.86 -7.17
N THR A 36 -3.15 5.23 -5.98
CA THR A 36 -2.42 5.05 -4.73
C THR A 36 -2.58 3.61 -4.25
N VAL A 37 -1.44 2.96 -4.03
CA VAL A 37 -1.38 1.57 -3.56
C VAL A 37 -0.43 1.42 -2.37
N ALA A 38 -0.69 0.44 -1.51
CA ALA A 38 0.24 0.02 -0.46
C ALA A 38 0.79 -1.39 -0.76
N PRO A 39 2.12 -1.60 -0.76
CA PRO A 39 2.70 -2.92 -0.95
C PRO A 39 2.44 -3.82 0.27
N ILE A 40 2.08 -5.07 0.00
CA ILE A 40 1.85 -6.08 1.03
C ILE A 40 3.12 -6.93 1.18
N THR A 41 3.48 -7.21 2.44
CA THR A 41 4.59 -8.11 2.77
C THR A 41 4.10 -9.18 3.74
N SER A 42 4.69 -10.37 3.69
CA SER A 42 4.42 -11.46 4.62
C SER A 42 5.20 -11.34 5.94
N THR A 43 6.09 -10.35 6.05
CA THR A 43 6.91 -10.12 7.24
C THR A 43 6.29 -9.00 8.06
N ILE A 44 5.80 -9.34 9.25
CA ILE A 44 5.40 -8.35 10.24
C ILE A 44 6.68 -7.92 10.98
N ARG A 45 7.01 -6.63 10.92
CA ARG A 45 8.05 -6.04 11.77
C ARG A 45 7.33 -5.33 12.90
N ASP A 46 7.48 -5.85 14.11
CA ASP A 46 6.97 -5.17 15.29
C ASP A 46 7.75 -3.87 15.50
N LYS A 47 7.04 -2.75 15.45
CA LYS A 47 7.57 -1.46 15.91
C LYS A 47 6.80 -1.14 17.17
N SER A 48 7.40 -1.41 18.33
CA SER A 48 6.92 -0.79 19.55
C SER A 48 7.05 0.71 19.38
N LEU A 49 5.93 1.42 19.27
CA LEU A 49 5.89 2.85 19.47
C LEU A 49 6.21 3.09 20.94
N SER A 50 7.49 3.18 21.29
CA SER A 50 7.90 3.63 22.61
C SER A 50 7.47 5.09 22.70
N GLY A 51 6.34 5.32 23.37
CA GLY A 51 5.87 6.66 23.69
C GLY A 51 6.91 7.32 24.58
N THR A 52 7.72 8.20 24.01
CA THR A 52 8.39 9.23 24.80
C THR A 52 7.34 10.26 25.12
N THR A 53 6.73 10.15 26.30
CA THR A 53 6.04 11.28 26.94
C THR A 53 7.12 12.28 27.34
N PRO A 54 7.14 13.52 26.83
CA PRO A 54 8.05 14.53 27.34
C PRO A 54 7.55 15.01 28.70
N ALA A 55 8.48 15.07 29.66
CA ALA A 55 8.32 15.74 30.95
C ALA A 55 8.32 17.26 30.78
#